data_AF-A0A2N3YF21-F1
#
_entry.id   AF-A0A2N3YF21-F1
#
_cell.length_a   1.000
_cell.length_b   1.000
_cell.length_c   1.000
_cell.angle_alpha   90.00
_cell.angle_beta   90.00
_cell.angle_gamma   90.00
#
_symmetry.space_group_name_H-M   'P 1'
#
loop_
_entity.id
_entity.type
_entity.pdbx_description
1 polymer ?
#
loop_
_entity_poly.entity_id
_entity_poly.type
_entity_poly.pdbx_seq_one_letter_code
_entity_poly.pdbx_strand_id
1 'polypeptide(L)'
;MTDPRLDNVRDAIRVMTAWADAPDGSRFMSEQVMSILQESDDESFALLNLSLGLSNLCGYLLVMREADTGATLEETLQEIARRIA
;
A
#
# COMPACT_ATOMS: atom_id res chain seq x y z
N MET A 1 7.99 0.68 22.27
CA MET A 1 8.46 -0.16 21.16
C MET A 1 7.24 -0.49 20.32
N THR A 2 7.09 0.16 19.16
CA THR A 2 5.98 -0.14 18.24
C THR A 2 6.24 -1.50 17.59
N ASP A 3 5.19 -2.28 17.32
CA ASP A 3 5.31 -3.54 16.59
C ASP A 3 5.88 -3.23 15.18
N PRO A 4 7.01 -3.83 14.76
CA PRO A 4 7.61 -3.60 13.45
C PRO A 4 6.63 -3.81 12.28
N ARG A 5 5.63 -4.67 12.47
CA ARG A 5 4.58 -4.91 11.47
C ARG A 5 3.65 -3.71 11.28
N LEU A 6 3.47 -2.90 12.32
CA LEU A 6 2.68 -1.66 12.27
C LEU A 6 3.45 -0.53 11.58
N ASP A 7 4.77 -0.53 11.65
CA ASP A 7 5.60 0.49 11.00
C ASP A 7 5.60 0.31 9.47
N ASN A 8 5.70 -0.92 8.97
CA ASN A 8 5.65 -1.19 7.52
C ASN A 8 4.33 -0.77 6.85
N VAL A 9 3.20 -0.92 7.53
CA VAL A 9 1.88 -0.51 7.00
C VAL A 9 1.73 1.02 7.01
N ARG A 10 2.35 1.72 7.97
CA ARG A 10 2.34 3.19 8.00
C ARG A 10 3.06 3.79 6.80
N ASP A 11 4.21 3.24 6.42
CA ASP A 11 4.94 3.69 5.24
C ASP A 11 4.14 3.44 3.96
N ALA A 12 3.49 2.29 3.85
CA ALA A 12 2.58 2.00 2.74
C ALA A 12 1.40 3.00 2.68
N ILE A 13 0.81 3.36 3.83
CA ILE A 13 -0.25 4.38 3.90
C ILE A 13 0.29 5.74 3.45
N ARG A 14 1.49 6.13 3.89
CA ARG A 14 2.13 7.40 3.50
C ARG A 14 2.32 7.47 1.98
N VAL A 15 2.83 6.39 1.37
CA VAL A 15 2.99 6.29 -0.09
C VAL A 15 1.65 6.36 -0.82
N MET A 16 0.65 5.58 -0.40
CA MET A 16 -0.65 5.53 -1.07
C MET A 16 -1.46 6.81 -0.90
N THR A 17 -1.30 7.52 0.22
CA THR A 17 -1.91 8.83 0.44
C THR A 17 -1.29 9.88 -0.48
N ALA A 18 0.04 9.88 -0.61
CA ALA A 18 0.74 10.77 -1.55
C ALA A 18 0.35 10.49 -3.00
N TRP A 19 0.12 9.22 -3.35
CA TRP A 19 -0.41 8.83 -4.66
C TRP A 19 -1.83 9.37 -4.89
N ALA A 20 -2.71 9.29 -3.89
CA ALA A 20 -4.10 9.74 -3.98
C ALA A 20 -4.27 11.27 -4.06
N ASP A 21 -3.33 12.03 -3.49
CA ASP A 21 -3.37 13.51 -3.46
C ASP A 21 -2.89 14.16 -4.78
N ALA A 22 -2.30 13.38 -5.70
CA ALA A 22 -1.67 13.90 -6.91
C ALA A 22 -2.56 13.78 -8.17
N PRO A 23 -2.77 14.86 -8.96
CA PRO A 23 -3.55 14.83 -10.21
C PRO A 23 -3.00 13.88 -11.28
N ASP A 24 -1.70 13.58 -11.23
CA ASP A 24 -0.95 12.67 -12.12
C ASP A 24 -0.34 11.47 -11.37
N GLY A 25 -0.59 11.34 -10.06
CA GLY A 25 -0.34 10.19 -9.18
C GLY A 25 1.12 9.79 -8.91
N SER A 26 1.99 9.88 -9.91
CA SER A 26 3.22 9.07 -9.99
C SER A 26 4.46 9.71 -9.37
N ARG A 27 4.58 11.05 -9.42
CA ARG A 27 5.77 11.77 -8.96
C ARG A 27 5.92 11.75 -7.44
N PHE A 28 4.87 12.14 -6.72
CA PHE A 28 4.89 12.22 -5.25
C PHE A 28 5.03 10.84 -4.60
N MET A 29 4.44 9.81 -5.21
CA MET A 29 4.64 8.42 -4.81
C MET A 29 6.12 8.02 -4.87
N SER A 30 6.79 8.35 -5.99
CA SER A 30 8.21 8.02 -6.18
C SER A 30 9.12 8.75 -5.18
N GLU A 31 8.82 10.01 -4.86
CA GLU A 31 9.55 10.78 -3.83
C GLU A 31 9.40 10.18 -2.43
N GLN A 32 8.20 9.70 -2.06
CA GLN A 32 8.01 9.01 -0.77
C GLN A 32 8.75 7.67 -0.71
N VAL A 33 8.71 6.88 -1.79
CA VAL A 33 9.46 5.62 -1.87
C VAL A 33 10.96 5.89 -1.68
N MET A 34 11.52 6.87 -2.38
CA MET A 34 12.94 7.20 -2.26
C MET A 34 13.31 7.71 -0.86
N SER A 35 12.44 8.52 -0.22
CA SER A 35 12.63 8.96 1.17
C SER A 35 12.76 7.76 2.11
N ILE A 36 11.84 6.78 2.00
CA ILE A 36 11.84 5.58 2.84
C ILE A 36 13.11 4.75 2.64
N LEU A 37 13.55 4.57 1.39
CA LEU A 37 14.76 3.80 1.10
C LEU A 37 16.02 4.49 1.64
N GLN A 38 16.13 5.81 1.48
CA GLN A 38 17.28 6.60 1.94
C GLN A 38 17.40 6.73 3.47
N GLU A 39 16.29 6.53 4.19
CA GLU A 39 16.26 6.53 5.66
C GLU A 39 16.74 5.19 6.27
N SER A 40 16.94 4.15 5.44
CA SER A 40 17.37 2.81 5.86
C SER A 40 18.86 2.55 5.61
N ASP A 41 19.51 1.86 6.55
CA ASP A 41 20.88 1.35 6.36
C ASP A 41 20.95 0.19 5.33
N ASP A 42 19.80 -0.43 5.03
CA ASP A 42 19.63 -1.48 4.01
C ASP A 42 18.41 -1.17 3.13
N GLU A 43 18.67 -0.64 1.94
CA GLU A 43 17.63 -0.28 0.96
C GLU A 43 16.87 -1.52 0.45
N SER A 44 17.53 -2.68 0.32
CA SER A 44 16.87 -3.90 -0.16
C SER A 44 15.88 -4.43 0.86
N PHE A 45 16.25 -4.41 2.13
CA PHE A 45 15.35 -4.75 3.22
C PHE A 45 14.19 -3.75 3.36
N ALA A 46 14.46 -2.45 3.21
CA ALA A 46 13.42 -1.42 3.23
C ALA A 46 12.41 -1.59 2.09
N LEU A 47 12.89 -1.88 0.86
CA LEU A 47 12.02 -2.15 -0.28
C LEU A 47 11.14 -3.38 -0.06
N LEU A 48 11.70 -4.45 0.52
CA LEU A 48 10.94 -5.64 0.89
C LEU A 48 9.86 -5.31 1.92
N ASN A 49 10.21 -4.57 2.99
CA ASN A 49 9.25 -4.15 4.01
C ASN A 49 8.13 -3.28 3.45
N LEU A 50 8.45 -2.35 2.56
CA LEU A 50 7.46 -1.51 1.90
C LEU A 50 6.52 -2.35 1.03
N SER A 51 7.06 -3.32 0.28
CA SER A 51 6.27 -4.24 -0.54
C SER A 51 5.30 -5.08 0.30
N LEU A 52 5.76 -5.57 1.47
CA LEU A 52 4.92 -6.27 2.44
C LEU A 52 3.87 -5.34 3.05
N GLY A 53 4.24 -4.10 3.38
CA GLY A 53 3.34 -3.06 3.87
C GLY A 53 2.21 -2.75 2.90
N LEU A 54 2.53 -2.57 1.61
CA LEU A 54 1.56 -2.35 0.54
C LEU A 54 0.63 -3.55 0.37
N SER A 55 1.16 -4.77 0.41
CA SER A 55 0.36 -6.00 0.34
C SER A 55 -0.63 -6.10 1.50
N ASN A 56 -0.19 -5.80 2.72
CA ASN A 56 -1.04 -5.76 3.90
C ASN A 56 -2.10 -4.66 3.81
N LEU A 57 -1.73 -3.47 3.32
CA LEU A 57 -2.67 -2.37 3.09
C LEU A 57 -3.77 -2.77 2.11
N CYS A 58 -3.43 -3.43 1.00
CA CYS A 58 -4.42 -4.00 0.09
C CYS A 58 -5.37 -4.97 0.81
N GLY A 59 -4.83 -5.86 1.66
CA GLY A 59 -5.64 -6.76 2.49
C GLY A 59 -6.63 -6.02 3.38
N TYR A 60 -6.19 -4.96 4.07
CA TYR A 60 -7.08 -4.11 4.89
C TYR A 60 -8.17 -3.43 4.05
N LEU A 61 -7.81 -2.89 2.88
CA LEU A 61 -8.78 -2.25 1.99
C LEU A 61 -9.85 -3.23 1.48
N LEU A 62 -9.45 -4.48 1.18
CA LEU A 62 -10.39 -5.51 0.76
C LEU A 62 -11.36 -5.88 1.90
N VAL A 63 -10.86 -6.07 3.11
CA VAL A 63 -11.70 -6.35 4.29
C VAL A 63 -12.64 -5.18 4.60
N MET A 64 -12.15 -3.95 4.51
CA MET A 64 -12.98 -2.75 4.68
C MET A 64 -14.10 -2.70 3.62
N ARG A 65 -13.78 -3.02 2.37
CA ARG A 65 -14.77 -3.06 1.29
C ARG A 65 -15.81 -4.16 1.51
N GLU A 66 -15.40 -5.36 1.91
CA GLU A 66 -16.33 -6.45 2.24
C GLU A 66 -17.29 -6.04 3.36
N ALA A 67 -16.79 -5.37 4.41
CA ALA A 67 -17.63 -4.87 5.48
C ALA A 67 -18.62 -3.77 5.03
N ASP A 68 -18.23 -2.92 4.06
CA ASP A 68 -19.04 -1.82 3.56
C ASP A 68 -20.09 -2.28 2.52
N THR A 69 -19.72 -3.20 1.62
CA THR A 69 -20.57 -3.59 0.47
C THR A 69 -21.16 -4.99 0.59
N GLY A 70 -20.68 -5.82 1.52
CA GLY A 70 -21.05 -7.24 1.65
C GLY A 70 -20.52 -8.15 0.55
N ALA A 71 -19.68 -7.64 -0.36
CA ALA A 71 -19.08 -8.42 -1.44
C ALA A 71 -17.80 -9.10 -0.93
N THR A 72 -17.58 -10.36 -1.26
CA THR A 72 -16.39 -11.07 -0.76
C THR A 72 -15.10 -10.50 -1.35
N LEU A 73 -13.98 -10.84 -0.70
CA LEU A 73 -12.63 -10.52 -1.20
C LEU A 73 -12.45 -11.02 -2.64
N GLU A 74 -12.85 -12.25 -2.95
CA GLU A 74 -12.73 -12.83 -4.30
C GLU A 74 -13.58 -12.07 -5.33
N GLU A 75 -14.82 -11.71 -4.99
CA GLU A 75 -15.69 -10.95 -5.88
C GLU A 75 -15.09 -9.58 -6.22
N THR A 76 -14.52 -8.92 -5.21
CA THR A 76 -13.79 -7.67 -5.40
C THR A 76 -12.61 -7.83 -6.36
N LEU A 77 -11.76 -8.85 -6.14
CA LEU A 77 -10.60 -9.11 -6.99
C LEU A 77 -11.00 -9.46 -8.42
N GLN A 78 -12.07 -10.25 -8.60
CA GLN A 78 -12.63 -10.56 -9.92
C GLN A 78 -13.21 -9.33 -10.62
N GLU A 79 -13.81 -8.40 -9.88
CA GLU A 79 -14.26 -7.13 -10.45
C GLU A 79 -13.07 -6.29 -10.94
N ILE A 80 -12.01 -6.18 -10.13
CA ILE A 80 -10.78 -5.48 -10.54
C ILE A 80 -10.21 -6.13 -11.80
N ALA A 81 -10.08 -7.46 -11.81
CA ALA A 81 -9.57 -8.21 -12.96
C ALA A 81 -10.36 -7.94 -14.25
N ARG A 82 -11.70 -7.85 -14.16
CA ARG A 82 -12.57 -7.53 -15.31
C ARG A 82 -12.42 -6.09 -15.82
N ARG A 83 -11.93 -5.16 -15.00
CA ARG A 83 -11.75 -3.74 -15.38
C ARG A 83 -10.39 -3.46 -16.01
N ILE A 84 -9.38 -4.28 -15.70
CA ILE A 84 -8.01 -4.11 -16.19
C ILE A 84 -7.67 -5.01 -17.40
N ALA A 85 -8.52 -6.01 -17.68
CA ALA A 85 -8.45 -6.85 -18.87
C ALA A 85 -9.18 -6.18 -20.05
#